data_AF-A0A1S3T5V5-F1
#
_entry.id   AF-A0A1S3T5V5-F1
#
_cell.length_a   1.000
_cell.length_b   1.000
_cell.length_c   1.000
_cell.angle_alpha   90.00
_cell.angle_beta   90.00
_cell.angle_gamma   90.00
#
_symmetry.space_group_name_H-M   'P 1'
#
loop_
_entity.id
_entity.type
_entity.pdbx_description
1 polymer ?
#
loop_
_entity_poly.entity_id
_entity_poly.type
_entity_poly.pdbx_seq_one_letter_code
_entity_poly.pdbx_strand_id
1 'polypeptide(L)'
;MHHIPKVDEIYHDESLGTNINIVLVRMIMVGYRQSISLIERGNPSRSLEQVCRWANTQQRRDPDHAEYHDHAIFLTRQDFGPAGYAPVTGMCHPLRSCTLNHEDGFSSAFVVAHETGHVLGMEHDGQGNRCSDETSMGSIMAPLVQAAFHRYHWSRCSKQELNRYI
;
A
#
# COMPACT_ATOMS: atom_id res chain seq x y z
N MET A 1 12.26 -11.20 0.70
CA MET A 1 11.13 -11.48 -0.21
C MET A 1 10.03 -12.25 0.54
N HIS A 2 9.64 -11.76 1.73
CA HIS A 2 8.64 -12.41 2.61
C HIS A 2 7.48 -11.45 2.92
N HIS A 3 7.49 -10.26 2.30
CA HIS A 3 6.51 -9.21 2.50
C HIS A 3 5.16 -9.56 1.89
N ILE A 4 5.13 -10.02 0.64
CA ILE A 4 3.87 -10.28 -0.08
C ILE A 4 2.99 -11.34 0.60
N PRO A 5 3.52 -12.51 1.04
CA PRO A 5 2.71 -13.47 1.79
C PRO A 5 2.10 -12.88 3.07
N LYS A 6 2.83 -11.98 3.75
CA LYS A 6 2.30 -11.33 4.96
C LYS A 6 1.24 -10.29 4.63
N VAL A 7 1.41 -9.53 3.54
CA VAL A 7 0.39 -8.59 3.07
C VAL A 7 -0.89 -9.35 2.70
N ASP A 8 -0.77 -10.46 1.98
CA ASP A 8 -1.91 -11.35 1.67
C ASP A 8 -2.61 -11.85 2.95
N GLU A 9 -1.86 -12.38 3.92
CA GLU A 9 -2.38 -12.80 5.23
C GLU A 9 -3.12 -11.66 5.98
N ILE A 10 -2.63 -10.42 5.86
CA ILE A 10 -3.28 -9.24 6.45
C ILE A 10 -4.62 -8.96 5.75
N TYR A 11 -4.70 -9.05 4.42
CA TYR A 11 -5.93 -8.85 3.66
C TYR A 11 -6.94 -10.00 3.79
N HIS A 12 -6.48 -11.18 4.22
CA HIS A 12 -7.35 -12.31 4.58
C HIS A 12 -7.89 -12.26 6.02
N ASP A 13 -7.51 -11.26 6.81
CA ASP A 13 -8.05 -11.12 8.16
C ASP A 13 -9.58 -10.90 8.14
N GLU A 14 -10.31 -11.70 8.93
CA GLU A 14 -11.78 -11.71 8.94
C GLU A 14 -12.40 -10.34 9.25
N SER A 15 -11.68 -9.47 9.97
CA SER A 15 -12.13 -8.13 10.31
C SER A 15 -12.36 -7.23 9.09
N LEU A 16 -11.67 -7.48 7.96
CA LEU A 16 -11.89 -6.74 6.71
C LEU A 16 -13.31 -6.96 6.18
N GLY A 17 -13.86 -8.16 6.40
CA GLY A 17 -15.21 -8.54 5.98
C GLY A 17 -15.40 -8.69 4.47
N THR A 18 -14.33 -8.59 3.69
CA THR A 18 -14.30 -8.77 2.23
C THR A 18 -13.07 -9.59 1.88
N ASN A 19 -13.21 -10.56 0.97
CA ASN A 19 -12.10 -11.38 0.52
C ASN A 19 -11.31 -10.66 -0.57
N ILE A 20 -10.08 -10.25 -0.24
CA ILE A 20 -9.10 -9.70 -1.19
C ILE A 20 -7.90 -10.65 -1.23
N ASN A 21 -7.46 -11.00 -2.44
CA ASN A 21 -6.25 -11.81 -2.63
C ASN A 21 -5.13 -10.93 -3.19
N ILE A 22 -3.95 -11.01 -2.57
CA ILE A 22 -2.78 -10.26 -3.01
C ILE A 22 -1.83 -11.22 -3.73
N VAL A 23 -1.76 -11.09 -5.06
CA VAL A 23 -1.00 -12.01 -5.92
C VAL A 23 0.18 -11.30 -6.56
N LEU A 24 1.39 -11.83 -6.38
CA LEU A 24 2.58 -11.34 -7.07
C LEU A 24 2.64 -11.88 -8.50
N VAL A 25 2.39 -11.02 -9.49
CA VAL A 25 2.47 -11.39 -10.92
C VAL A 25 3.81 -11.03 -11.57
N ARG A 26 4.52 -10.01 -11.05
CA ARG A 26 5.79 -9.55 -11.59
C ARG A 26 6.64 -8.86 -10.54
N MET A 27 7.96 -9.07 -10.61
CA MET A 27 8.95 -8.36 -9.78
C MET A 27 10.01 -7.72 -10.67
N ILE A 28 10.32 -6.45 -10.41
CA ILE A 28 11.33 -5.68 -11.16
C ILE A 28 12.37 -5.13 -10.18
N MET A 29 13.64 -5.42 -10.44
CA MET A 29 14.76 -4.82 -9.71
C MET A 29 15.17 -3.52 -10.42
N VAL A 30 14.97 -2.38 -9.77
CA VAL A 30 15.32 -1.07 -10.33
C VAL A 30 16.81 -0.81 -10.16
N GLY A 31 17.49 -0.47 -11.25
CA GLY A 31 18.92 -0.14 -11.21
C GLY A 31 19.19 1.15 -10.46
N TYR A 32 20.35 1.25 -9.80
CA TYR A 32 20.76 2.37 -8.94
C TYR A 32 20.55 3.76 -9.55
N ARG A 33 20.91 3.96 -10.82
CA ARG A 33 20.75 5.27 -11.50
C ARG A 33 19.27 5.66 -11.63
N GLN A 34 18.41 4.70 -11.94
CA GLN A 34 16.98 4.92 -12.07
C GLN A 34 16.35 5.13 -10.68
N SER A 35 16.76 4.35 -9.68
CA SER A 35 16.20 4.48 -8.33
C SER A 35 16.46 5.86 -7.71
N ILE A 36 17.61 6.47 -7.96
CA ILE A 36 17.89 7.85 -7.49
C ILE A 36 17.00 8.87 -8.20
N SER A 37 16.69 8.65 -9.49
CA SER A 37 15.83 9.57 -10.25
C SER A 37 14.35 9.52 -9.85
N LEU A 38 13.93 8.44 -9.17
CA LEU A 38 12.54 8.21 -8.76
C LEU A 38 12.24 8.71 -7.34
N ILE A 39 13.27 8.97 -6.52
CA ILE A 39 13.12 9.31 -5.11
C ILE A 39 13.73 10.68 -4.85
N GLU A 40 12.90 11.63 -4.42
CA GLU A 40 13.30 12.96 -4.01
C GLU A 40 13.28 13.06 -2.48
N ARG A 41 14.46 13.30 -1.90
CA ARG A 41 14.62 13.32 -0.44
C ARG A 41 13.75 14.39 0.21
N GLY A 42 12.94 13.98 1.18
CA GLY A 42 12.01 14.85 1.91
C GLY A 42 10.80 15.32 1.10
N ASN A 43 10.56 14.76 -0.09
CA ASN A 43 9.41 15.09 -0.93
C ASN A 43 8.63 13.81 -1.30
N PRO A 44 7.79 13.29 -0.38
CA PRO A 44 7.05 12.04 -0.59
C PRO A 44 6.06 12.14 -1.75
N SER A 45 5.39 13.29 -1.89
CA SER A 45 4.41 13.54 -2.95
C SER A 45 5.05 13.44 -4.34
N ARG A 46 6.19 14.12 -4.55
CA ARG A 46 6.90 14.06 -5.83
C ARG A 46 7.52 12.69 -6.09
N SER A 47 8.05 12.04 -5.06
CA SER A 47 8.60 10.68 -5.19
C SER A 47 7.52 9.68 -5.61
N LEU A 48 6.34 9.73 -4.99
CA LEU A 48 5.20 8.91 -5.38
C LEU A 48 4.78 9.20 -6.82
N GLU A 49 4.63 10.47 -7.21
CA GLU A 49 4.27 10.83 -8.60
C GLU A 49 5.24 10.23 -9.62
N GLN A 50 6.55 10.30 -9.36
CA GLN A 50 7.60 9.72 -10.21
C GLN A 50 7.50 8.19 -10.26
N VAL A 51 7.34 7.55 -9.12
CA VAL A 51 7.19 6.09 -9.00
C VAL A 51 5.95 5.59 -9.74
N CYS A 52 4.80 6.25 -9.57
CA CYS A 52 3.55 5.89 -10.23
C CYS A 52 3.63 6.05 -11.75
N ARG A 53 4.25 7.13 -12.24
CA ARG A 53 4.50 7.31 -13.67
C ARG A 53 5.42 6.22 -14.19
N TRP A 54 6.50 5.91 -13.48
CA TRP A 54 7.40 4.84 -13.85
C TRP A 54 6.69 3.48 -13.87
N ALA A 55 5.92 3.13 -12.85
CA ALA A 55 5.15 1.90 -12.78
C ALA A 55 4.20 1.75 -13.97
N ASN A 56 3.50 2.83 -14.34
CA ASN A 56 2.65 2.86 -15.53
C ASN A 56 3.43 2.60 -16.83
N THR A 57 4.68 3.06 -16.95
CA THR A 57 5.53 2.71 -18.12
C THR A 57 5.91 1.23 -18.17
N GLN A 58 5.83 0.51 -17.04
CA GLN A 58 6.12 -0.92 -16.97
C GLN A 58 4.89 -1.79 -17.27
N GLN A 59 3.69 -1.20 -17.35
CA GLN A 59 2.43 -1.92 -17.53
C GLN A 59 2.36 -2.64 -18.89
N ARG A 60 1.75 -3.83 -18.88
CA ARG A 60 1.41 -4.57 -20.10
C ARG A 60 0.16 -3.97 -20.72
N ARG A 61 0.17 -3.77 -22.05
CA ARG A 61 -0.97 -3.19 -22.77
C ARG A 61 -2.17 -4.14 -22.84
N ASP A 62 -1.89 -5.43 -22.85
CA ASP A 62 -2.87 -6.50 -22.92
C ASP A 62 -3.28 -6.91 -21.49
N PRO A 63 -4.56 -6.72 -21.09
CA PRO A 63 -5.08 -7.16 -19.79
C PRO A 63 -4.97 -8.67 -19.55
N ASP A 64 -4.97 -9.48 -20.62
CA ASP A 64 -4.89 -10.93 -20.50
C ASP A 64 -3.43 -11.43 -20.38
N HIS A 65 -2.45 -10.52 -20.42
CA HIS A 65 -1.05 -10.89 -20.24
C HIS A 65 -0.78 -11.36 -18.81
N ALA A 66 -0.07 -12.47 -18.63
CA ALA A 66 0.27 -13.04 -17.31
C ALA A 66 1.07 -12.12 -16.36
N GLU A 67 1.49 -10.94 -16.82
CA GLU A 67 2.25 -9.95 -16.03
C GLU A 67 1.51 -8.60 -15.98
N TYR A 68 0.27 -8.55 -16.46
CA TYR A 68 -0.63 -7.43 -16.23
C TYR A 68 -0.90 -7.36 -14.73
N HIS A 69 -0.73 -6.17 -14.15
CA HIS A 69 -0.89 -5.96 -12.71
C HIS A 69 -1.92 -4.86 -12.46
N ASP A 70 -2.74 -5.03 -11.43
CA ASP A 70 -3.68 -4.00 -11.02
C ASP A 70 -2.99 -2.92 -10.17
N HIS A 71 -1.96 -3.31 -9.41
CA HIS A 71 -1.33 -2.47 -8.40
C HIS A 71 0.19 -2.63 -8.38
N ALA A 72 0.91 -1.51 -8.23
CA ALA A 72 2.37 -1.49 -8.13
C ALA A 72 2.86 -1.10 -6.73
N ILE A 73 3.60 -1.99 -6.07
CA ILE A 73 4.23 -1.71 -4.77
C ILE A 73 5.70 -1.40 -5.00
N PHE A 74 6.12 -0.17 -4.70
CA PHE A 74 7.53 0.24 -4.76
C PHE A 74 8.15 0.20 -3.38
N LEU A 75 9.24 -0.55 -3.23
CA LEU A 75 10.02 -0.66 -2.00
C LEU A 75 11.35 0.07 -2.17
N THR A 76 11.72 0.92 -1.22
CA THR A 76 12.99 1.66 -1.25
C THR A 76 13.61 1.77 0.13
N ARG A 77 14.95 1.73 0.20
CA ARG A 77 15.71 2.12 1.40
C ARG A 77 16.15 3.58 1.39
N GLN A 78 15.82 4.31 0.32
CA GLN A 78 16.08 5.74 0.23
C GLN A 78 15.08 6.48 1.11
N ASP A 79 15.56 7.54 1.75
CA ASP A 79 14.75 8.42 2.59
C ASP A 79 13.94 9.38 1.70
N PHE A 80 12.61 9.27 1.77
CA PHE A 80 11.65 10.19 1.16
C PHE A 80 10.75 10.88 2.20
N GLY A 81 11.03 10.69 3.50
CA GLY A 81 10.23 11.17 4.62
C GLY A 81 9.51 10.06 5.39
N PRO A 82 8.19 9.84 5.17
CA PRO A 82 7.38 8.89 5.93
C PRO A 82 7.75 7.43 5.62
N ALA A 83 7.22 6.49 6.40
CA ALA A 83 7.39 5.07 6.16
C ALA A 83 6.66 4.59 4.89
N GLY A 84 5.55 5.24 4.53
CA GLY A 84 4.76 4.94 3.34
C GLY A 84 4.09 6.20 2.79
N TYR A 85 3.70 6.14 1.52
CA TYR A 85 2.90 7.16 0.87
C TYR A 85 2.09 6.57 -0.28
N ALA A 86 0.80 6.90 -0.34
CA ALA A 86 -0.13 6.43 -1.34
C ALA A 86 -1.18 7.49 -1.70
N PRO A 87 -1.77 7.42 -2.90
CA PRO A 87 -2.99 8.16 -3.19
C PRO A 87 -4.18 7.48 -2.50
N VAL A 88 -5.06 8.26 -1.88
CA VAL A 88 -6.36 7.75 -1.46
C VAL A 88 -7.22 7.54 -2.70
N THR A 89 -7.74 6.33 -2.89
CA THR A 89 -8.39 5.82 -4.10
C THR A 89 -7.51 5.79 -5.35
N GLY A 90 -7.73 4.78 -6.18
CA GLY A 90 -7.11 4.70 -7.51
C GLY A 90 -6.62 3.32 -7.91
N MET A 91 -7.10 2.24 -7.26
CA MET A 91 -6.71 0.86 -7.57
C MET A 91 -6.86 0.52 -9.05
N CYS A 92 -7.90 1.04 -9.72
CA CYS A 92 -8.12 0.81 -11.15
C CYS A 92 -7.62 1.96 -12.04
N HIS A 93 -6.85 2.91 -11.49
CA HIS A 93 -6.39 4.08 -12.23
C HIS A 93 -4.89 3.97 -12.57
N PRO A 94 -4.49 4.05 -13.87
CA PRO A 94 -3.12 3.73 -14.30
C PRO A 94 -2.00 4.54 -13.63
N LEU A 95 -2.28 5.80 -13.27
CA LEU A 95 -1.30 6.69 -12.62
C LEU A 95 -1.49 6.83 -11.11
N ARG A 96 -2.42 6.08 -10.50
CA ARG A 96 -2.69 6.14 -9.05
C ARG A 96 -2.67 4.76 -8.38
N SER A 97 -2.67 3.66 -9.12
CA SER A 97 -2.57 2.33 -8.51
C SER A 97 -1.12 1.96 -8.18
N CYS A 98 -0.57 2.66 -7.19
CA CYS A 98 0.82 2.58 -6.81
C CYS A 98 1.01 2.99 -5.35
N THR A 99 1.96 2.36 -4.66
CA THR A 99 2.39 2.76 -3.32
C THR A 99 3.90 2.89 -3.25
N LEU A 100 4.38 3.85 -2.46
CA LEU A 100 5.79 4.03 -2.16
C LEU A 100 6.02 3.70 -0.69
N ASN A 101 6.85 2.70 -0.41
CA ASN A 101 7.06 2.19 0.94
C ASN A 101 8.55 2.13 1.25
N HIS A 102 8.91 2.59 2.44
CA HIS A 102 10.24 2.43 2.99
C HIS A 102 10.44 0.98 3.43
N GLU A 103 11.53 0.36 2.98
CA GLU A 103 11.89 -0.98 3.38
C GLU A 103 12.77 -0.91 4.63
N ASP A 104 12.24 -1.42 5.74
CA ASP A 104 12.92 -1.52 7.03
C ASP A 104 12.64 -2.89 7.67
N GLY A 105 12.93 -3.96 6.91
CA GLY A 105 12.72 -5.34 7.36
C GLY A 105 11.27 -5.82 7.27
N PHE A 106 10.89 -6.78 8.12
CA PHE A 106 9.61 -7.50 8.01
C PHE A 106 8.37 -6.66 8.34
N SER A 107 8.51 -5.62 9.17
CA SER A 107 7.42 -4.73 9.56
C SER A 107 6.89 -3.90 8.40
N SER A 108 7.67 -3.69 7.32
CA SER A 108 7.19 -2.93 6.16
C SER A 108 6.04 -3.61 5.42
N ALA A 109 5.73 -4.90 5.71
CA ALA A 109 4.51 -5.54 5.23
C ALA A 109 3.24 -4.83 5.75
N PHE A 110 3.24 -4.35 6.99
CA PHE A 110 2.10 -3.59 7.54
C PHE A 110 1.96 -2.22 6.89
N VAL A 111 3.09 -1.58 6.58
CA VAL A 111 3.11 -0.31 5.82
C VAL A 111 2.54 -0.55 4.42
N VAL A 112 3.02 -1.58 3.71
CA VAL A 112 2.46 -1.93 2.38
C VAL A 112 0.96 -2.19 2.46
N ALA A 113 0.49 -2.94 3.46
CA ALA A 113 -0.93 -3.20 3.62
C ALA A 113 -1.74 -1.91 3.86
N HIS A 114 -1.23 -1.02 4.73
CA HIS A 114 -1.81 0.30 5.02
C HIS A 114 -1.89 1.18 3.77
N GLU A 115 -0.78 1.34 3.06
CA GLU A 115 -0.73 2.15 1.84
C GLU A 115 -1.62 1.59 0.73
N THR A 116 -1.69 0.26 0.57
CA THR A 116 -2.64 -0.37 -0.35
C THR A 116 -4.10 -0.15 0.09
N GLY A 117 -4.35 -0.07 1.40
CA GLY A 117 -5.66 0.27 1.96
C GLY A 117 -6.13 1.66 1.54
N HIS A 118 -5.23 2.64 1.54
CA HIS A 118 -5.51 3.97 0.96
C HIS A 118 -5.89 3.90 -0.51
N VAL A 119 -5.18 3.11 -1.32
CA VAL A 119 -5.49 2.96 -2.75
C VAL A 119 -6.86 2.29 -2.98
N LEU A 120 -7.30 1.46 -2.04
CA LEU A 120 -8.64 0.87 -1.95
C LEU A 120 -9.69 1.80 -1.29
N GLY A 121 -9.35 3.06 -1.06
CA GLY A 121 -10.28 4.09 -0.60
C GLY A 121 -10.48 4.16 0.91
N MET A 122 -9.65 3.48 1.70
CA MET A 122 -9.69 3.60 3.16
C MET A 122 -8.99 4.88 3.61
N GLU A 123 -9.54 5.52 4.63
CA GLU A 123 -8.97 6.68 5.30
C GLU A 123 -8.35 6.27 6.63
N HIS A 124 -7.59 7.19 7.23
CA HIS A 124 -7.04 6.93 8.56
C HIS A 124 -8.14 6.77 9.62
N ASP A 125 -7.94 5.81 10.52
CA ASP A 125 -8.78 5.66 11.69
C ASP A 125 -8.67 6.85 12.65
N GLY A 126 -9.81 7.39 13.05
CA GLY A 126 -9.91 8.55 13.93
C GLY A 126 -9.72 9.91 13.25
N GLN A 127 -9.48 9.95 11.93
CA GLN A 127 -9.44 11.19 11.15
C GLN A 127 -10.73 11.33 10.33
N GLY A 128 -11.69 12.11 10.83
CA GLY A 128 -12.96 12.32 10.14
C GLY A 128 -13.95 11.14 10.21
N ASN A 129 -13.57 10.04 10.86
CA ASN A 129 -14.44 8.89 11.14
C ASN A 129 -14.50 8.56 12.65
N ARG A 130 -15.32 7.59 13.04
CA ARG A 130 -15.58 7.23 14.45
C ARG A 130 -14.74 6.03 14.91
N CYS A 131 -13.55 5.81 14.36
CA CYS A 131 -12.70 4.65 14.68
C CYS A 131 -11.42 4.99 15.46
N SER A 132 -11.40 6.15 16.14
CA SER A 132 -10.26 6.57 16.95
C SER A 132 -9.93 5.61 18.10
N ASP A 133 -10.94 4.94 18.66
CA ASP A 133 -10.80 3.89 19.68
C ASP A 133 -10.01 2.68 19.20
N GLU A 134 -10.07 2.37 17.90
CA GLU A 134 -9.42 1.21 17.30
C GLU A 134 -7.94 1.42 16.95
N THR A 135 -7.51 2.67 16.87
CA THR A 135 -6.09 3.02 16.58
C THR A 135 -5.15 2.36 17.59
N SER A 136 -5.45 2.50 18.88
CA SER A 136 -4.68 1.92 19.99
C SER A 136 -4.77 0.39 20.11
N MET A 137 -5.71 -0.23 19.39
CA MET A 137 -5.91 -1.67 19.37
C MET A 137 -5.06 -2.36 18.28
N GLY A 138 -4.33 -1.61 17.47
CA GLY A 138 -3.49 -2.13 16.39
C GLY A 138 -4.20 -2.17 15.04
N SER A 139 -5.18 -1.29 14.81
CA SER A 139 -5.81 -1.19 13.49
C SER A 139 -4.78 -0.86 12.41
N ILE A 140 -4.90 -1.51 11.26
CA ILE A 140 -3.98 -1.35 10.13
C ILE A 140 -4.00 0.09 9.62
N MET A 141 -5.16 0.74 9.56
CA MET A 141 -5.31 2.11 9.08
C MET A 141 -5.11 3.18 10.16
N ALA A 142 -4.50 2.84 11.31
CA ALA A 142 -4.10 3.83 12.30
C ALA A 142 -3.05 4.81 11.71
N PRO A 143 -3.17 6.14 11.91
CA PRO A 143 -2.22 7.12 11.34
C PRO A 143 -0.76 6.89 11.77
N LEU A 144 -0.58 6.33 12.97
CA LEU A 144 0.68 5.77 13.39
C LEU A 144 0.51 4.26 13.37
N VAL A 145 1.23 3.58 12.47
CA VAL A 145 1.15 2.12 12.33
C VAL A 145 1.62 1.47 13.64
N GLN A 146 0.64 1.02 14.44
CA GLN A 146 0.84 0.28 15.69
C GLN A 146 0.58 -1.23 15.50
N ALA A 147 0.08 -1.63 14.33
CA ALA A 147 -0.12 -3.02 13.96
C ALA A 147 1.20 -3.80 14.03
N ALA A 148 1.15 -4.97 14.64
CA ALA A 148 2.30 -5.84 14.84
C ALA A 148 1.91 -7.30 14.62
N PHE A 149 2.89 -8.19 14.44
CA PHE A 149 2.67 -9.61 14.13
C PHE A 149 1.69 -10.35 15.06
N HIS A 150 1.55 -9.93 16.31
CA HIS A 150 0.68 -10.57 17.31
C HIS A 150 -0.63 -9.80 17.57
N ARG A 151 -0.83 -8.66 16.91
CA ARG A 151 -1.99 -7.78 17.11
C ARG A 151 -2.15 -6.84 15.91
N TYR A 152 -3.07 -7.20 15.02
CA TYR A 152 -3.53 -6.35 13.92
C TYR A 152 -4.98 -6.70 13.58
N HIS A 153 -5.71 -5.74 13.03
CA HIS A 153 -7.05 -5.92 12.48
C HIS A 153 -7.39 -4.74 11.55
N TRP A 154 -8.45 -4.87 10.76
CA TRP A 154 -9.08 -3.78 10.03
C TRP A 154 -10.23 -3.20 10.86
N SER A 155 -10.29 -1.88 10.99
CA SER A 155 -11.34 -1.25 11.79
C SER A 155 -12.71 -1.40 11.14
N ARG A 156 -13.77 -1.13 11.91
CA ARG A 156 -15.12 -1.02 11.37
C ARG A 156 -15.24 0.08 10.29
N CYS A 157 -14.39 1.12 10.33
CA CYS A 157 -14.37 2.18 9.33
C CYS A 157 -13.72 1.68 8.04
N SER A 158 -12.55 1.05 8.12
CA SER A 158 -11.86 0.47 6.96
C SER A 158 -12.74 -0.53 6.21
N LYS A 159 -13.43 -1.42 6.95
CA LYS A 159 -14.42 -2.34 6.38
C LYS A 159 -15.55 -1.60 5.65
N GLN A 160 -16.11 -0.56 6.26
CA GLN A 160 -17.20 0.20 5.63
C GLN A 160 -16.75 0.99 4.40
N GLU A 161 -15.57 1.58 4.45
CA GLU A 161 -14.99 2.35 3.36
C GLU A 161 -14.66 1.46 2.17
N LEU A 162 -14.04 0.29 2.41
CA LEU A 162 -13.81 -0.70 1.37
C LEU A 162 -15.12 -1.17 0.72
N ASN A 163 -16.13 -1.51 1.54
CA ASN A 163 -17.44 -1.93 1.02
C ASN A 163 -18.18 -0.86 0.23
N ARG A 164 -17.84 0.43 0.41
CA ARG A 164 -18.36 1.52 -0.44
C ARG A 164 -17.55 1.72 -1.70
N TYR A 165 -16.27 1.32 -1.70
CA TYR A 165 -15.36 1.47 -2.82
C TYR A 165 -15.56 0.39 -3.89
N ILE A 166 -15.85 -0.84 -3.48
CA ILE A 166 -16.06 -2.00 -4.35
C ILE A 166 -17.50 -2.16 -4.84
#